data_AF-A0A1I5QM74-F1
#
_entry.id   AF-A0A1I5QM74-F1
#
_cell.length_a   1.000
_cell.length_b   1.000
_cell.length_c   1.000
_cell.angle_alpha   90.00
_cell.angle_beta   90.00
_cell.angle_gamma   90.00
#
_symmetry.space_group_name_H-M   'P 1'
#
loop_
_entity.id
_entity.type
_entity.pdbx_description
1 polymer ?
#
loop_
_entity_poly.entity_id
_entity_poly.type
_entity_poly.pdbx_seq_one_letter_code
_entity_poly.pdbx_strand_id
1 'polypeptide(L)'
;MRYALALLLLALPAAAADRKDAAERPAAPPLPKIELYCTDGQGERRELGEVICITASCQTWLARCEMSQNNVMWRKIQDGCPGAGLLDRLRRAS
;
A
#
# COMPACT_ATOMS: atom_id res chain seq x y z
N MET A 1 8.14 63.34 12.04
CA MET A 1 9.14 62.24 12.02
C MET A 1 9.20 61.44 13.34
N ARG A 2 8.86 62.01 14.50
CA ARG A 2 8.90 61.30 15.80
C ARG A 2 7.82 60.22 15.98
N TYR A 3 6.65 60.38 15.36
CA TYR A 3 5.54 59.42 15.46
C TYR A 3 5.64 58.21 14.51
N ALA A 4 6.49 58.28 13.48
CA ALA A 4 6.70 57.19 12.52
C ALA A 4 7.49 56.02 13.15
N LEU A 5 8.40 56.31 14.08
CA LEU A 5 9.12 55.28 14.85
C LEU A 5 8.22 54.55 15.86
N ALA A 6 7.21 55.24 16.42
CA ALA A 6 6.32 54.67 17.43
C ALA A 6 5.34 53.64 16.84
N LEU A 7 4.95 53.80 15.57
CA LEU A 7 4.04 52.87 14.89
C LEU A 7 4.73 51.58 14.42
N LEU A 8 6.06 51.57 14.28
CA LEU A 8 6.81 50.38 13.87
C LEU A 8 6.98 49.34 15.01
N LEU A 9 6.74 49.73 16.26
CA LEU A 9 6.91 48.87 17.44
C LEU A 9 5.65 48.06 17.80
N LEU A 10 4.51 48.30 17.14
CA LEU A 10 3.24 47.59 17.41
C LEU A 10 3.09 46.26 16.64
N ALA A 11 4.07 45.88 15.82
CA ALA A 11 4.05 44.67 15.01
C ALA A 11 4.98 43.55 15.53
N LEU A 12 5.34 43.54 16.82
CA LEU A 12 5.97 42.35 17.40
C LEU A 12 4.89 41.28 17.62
N PRO A 13 4.95 40.13 16.93
CA PRO A 13 4.10 39.01 17.28
C PRO A 13 4.55 38.50 18.66
N ALA A 14 3.69 38.65 19.66
CA ALA A 14 3.81 37.92 20.92
C ALA A 14 3.44 36.45 20.68
N ALA A 15 4.27 35.74 19.92
CA ALA A 15 4.09 34.33 19.61
C ALA A 15 5.41 33.59 19.83
N ALA A 16 5.85 33.55 21.08
CA ALA A 16 6.82 32.58 21.56
C ALA A 16 6.50 32.25 23.02
N ALA A 17 5.30 31.72 23.26
CA ALA A 17 5.11 30.84 24.41
C ALA A 17 5.93 29.58 24.10
N ASP A 18 7.17 29.57 24.58
CA ASP A 18 8.06 28.42 24.58
C ASP A 18 7.35 27.29 25.35
N ARG A 19 6.64 26.42 24.63
CA ARG A 19 5.97 25.25 25.20
C ARG A 19 7.06 24.22 25.54
N LYS A 20 7.77 24.43 26.66
CA LYS A 20 8.84 23.55 27.14
C LYS A 20 8.36 22.31 27.88
N ASP A 21 7.05 22.12 28.02
CA ASP A 21 6.50 20.97 28.72
C ASP A 21 5.79 20.01 27.74
N ALA A 22 6.54 19.51 26.76
CA ALA A 22 6.28 18.18 26.24
C ALA A 22 7.30 17.27 26.89
N ALA A 23 7.00 16.81 28.10
CA ALA A 23 7.76 15.71 28.70
C ALA A 23 7.86 14.60 27.65
N GLU A 24 9.09 14.32 27.22
CA GLU A 24 9.40 13.31 26.22
C GLU A 24 8.83 11.98 26.71
N ARG A 25 7.69 11.56 26.16
CA ARG A 25 7.12 10.27 26.47
C ARG A 25 8.10 9.23 25.93
N PRO A 26 8.60 8.29 26.75
CA PRO A 26 9.50 7.27 26.25
C PRO A 26 8.85 6.59 25.05
N ALA A 27 9.58 6.55 23.93
CA ALA A 27 9.11 5.96 22.70
C ALA A 27 8.66 4.51 23.01
N ALA A 28 7.45 4.17 22.59
CA ALA A 28 7.01 2.78 22.67
C ALA A 28 7.98 1.91 21.85
N PRO A 29 8.26 0.67 22.29
CA PRO A 29 9.04 -0.26 21.50
C PRO A 29 8.38 -0.43 20.12
N PRO A 30 9.18 -0.56 19.04
CA PRO A 30 8.63 -0.76 17.70
C PRO A 30 7.81 -2.06 17.67
N LEU A 31 6.64 -1.98 17.03
CA LEU A 31 5.82 -3.16 16.80
C LEU A 31 6.55 -4.14 15.87
N PRO A 32 6.31 -5.46 16.00
CA PRO A 32 6.80 -6.43 15.04
C PRO A 32 6.28 -6.09 13.64
N LYS A 33 7.11 -6.27 12.62
CA LYS A 33 6.67 -6.10 11.22
C LYS A 33 5.62 -7.14 10.88
N ILE A 34 4.52 -6.69 10.30
CA ILE A 34 3.49 -7.56 9.73
C ILE A 34 3.85 -7.81 8.28
N GLU A 35 3.93 -9.08 7.90
CA GLU A 35 4.11 -9.50 6.52
C GLU A 35 2.76 -9.73 5.86
N LEU A 36 2.52 -9.06 4.73
CA LEU A 36 1.28 -9.13 3.97
C LEU A 36 1.55 -9.84 2.64
N TYR A 37 0.83 -10.94 2.41
CA TYR A 37 0.96 -11.79 1.22
C TYR A 37 -0.40 -12.37 0.84
N CYS A 38 -0.59 -12.70 -0.44
CA CYS A 38 -1.79 -13.42 -0.88
C CYS A 38 -1.60 -14.93 -0.73
N THR A 39 -2.71 -15.65 -0.66
CA THR A 39 -2.71 -17.12 -0.69
C THR A 39 -3.38 -17.59 -1.97
N ASP A 40 -2.80 -18.57 -2.65
CA ASP A 40 -3.41 -19.16 -3.85
C ASP A 40 -4.43 -20.26 -3.52
N GLY A 41 -5.02 -20.86 -4.55
CA GLY A 41 -6.00 -21.95 -4.39
C GLY A 41 -5.45 -23.24 -3.77
N GLN A 42 -4.13 -23.39 -3.66
CA GLN A 42 -3.46 -24.52 -3.01
C GLN A 42 -3.05 -24.19 -1.55
N GLY A 43 -3.31 -22.96 -1.07
CA GLY A 43 -2.88 -22.54 0.25
C GLY A 43 -1.46 -21.98 0.29
N GLU A 44 -0.81 -21.81 -0.86
CA GLU A 44 0.57 -21.37 -0.94
C GLU A 44 0.70 -19.85 -0.85
N ARG A 45 1.76 -19.40 -0.18
CA ARG A 45 2.10 -17.97 -0.07
C ARG A 45 2.54 -17.40 -1.42
N ARG A 46 2.01 -16.23 -1.75
CA ARG A 46 2.33 -15.45 -2.95
C ARG A 46 2.63 -14.00 -2.56
N GLU A 47 3.75 -13.48 -3.03
CA GLU A 47 4.23 -12.16 -2.61
C GLU A 47 3.44 -11.03 -3.28
N LEU A 48 3.45 -9.84 -2.68
CA LEU A 48 2.85 -8.66 -3.28
C LEU A 48 3.47 -8.38 -4.67
N GLY A 49 2.62 -8.10 -5.64
CA GLY A 49 3.02 -7.90 -7.03
C GLY A 49 3.10 -9.17 -7.87
N GLU A 50 3.05 -10.35 -7.25
CA GLU A 50 3.06 -11.63 -7.98
C GLU A 50 1.82 -11.77 -8.85
N VAL A 51 2.02 -12.31 -10.06
CA VAL A 51 0.97 -12.49 -11.06
C VAL A 51 0.77 -13.97 -11.31
N ILE A 52 -0.43 -14.47 -11.05
CA ILE A 52 -0.78 -15.88 -11.23
C ILE A 52 -2.09 -16.03 -12.00
N CYS A 53 -2.30 -17.26 -12.47
CA CYS A 53 -3.57 -17.72 -12.97
C CYS A 53 -4.43 -18.24 -11.83
N ILE A 54 -5.61 -17.65 -11.65
CA ILE A 54 -6.58 -18.11 -10.65
C ILE A 54 -7.73 -18.80 -11.38
N THR A 55 -8.12 -19.96 -10.87
CA THR A 55 -9.32 -20.67 -11.30
C THR A 55 -10.28 -20.78 -10.12
N ALA A 56 -11.44 -20.14 -10.21
CA ALA A 56 -12.53 -20.28 -9.25
C ALA A 56 -13.87 -20.24 -9.97
N SER A 57 -14.87 -20.96 -9.46
CA SER A 57 -16.23 -20.96 -10.03
C SER A 57 -16.25 -21.22 -11.54
N CYS A 58 -15.42 -22.17 -12.02
CA CYS A 58 -15.27 -22.53 -13.44
C CYS A 58 -14.78 -21.40 -14.35
N GLN A 59 -14.20 -20.33 -13.80
CA GLN A 59 -13.60 -19.24 -14.56
C GLN A 59 -12.11 -19.18 -14.25
N THR A 60 -11.31 -18.95 -15.29
CA THR A 60 -9.87 -18.74 -15.17
C THR A 60 -9.51 -17.32 -15.61
N TRP A 61 -8.75 -16.61 -14.79
CA TRP A 61 -8.30 -15.26 -15.08
C TRP A 61 -6.89 -15.00 -14.57
N LEU A 62 -6.20 -14.05 -15.20
CA LEU A 62 -4.92 -13.56 -14.73
C LEU A 62 -5.16 -12.54 -13.63
N ALA A 63 -4.50 -12.70 -12.48
CA ALA A 63 -4.60 -11.78 -11.35
C ALA A 63 -3.25 -11.43 -10.76
N ARG A 64 -3.18 -10.27 -10.11
CA ARG A 64 -2.03 -9.81 -9.32
C ARG A 64 -2.38 -9.76 -7.85
N CYS A 65 -1.44 -10.17 -7.00
CA CYS A 65 -1.54 -9.92 -5.57
C CYS A 65 -1.27 -8.44 -5.30
N GLU A 66 -2.27 -7.72 -4.79
CA GLU A 66 -2.16 -6.29 -4.52
C GLU A 66 -2.76 -5.94 -3.15
N MET A 67 -2.41 -4.75 -2.66
CA MET A 67 -3.05 -4.16 -1.50
C MET A 67 -4.33 -3.42 -1.90
N SER A 68 -5.41 -3.67 -1.16
CA SER A 68 -6.63 -2.87 -1.19
C SER A 68 -6.93 -2.39 0.22
N GLN A 69 -6.74 -1.09 0.43
CA GLN A 69 -6.75 -0.46 1.75
C GLN A 69 -5.74 -1.15 2.68
N ASN A 70 -6.22 -1.93 3.65
CA ASN A 70 -5.40 -2.57 4.68
C ASN A 70 -5.27 -4.09 4.47
N ASN A 71 -5.89 -4.64 3.43
CA ASN A 71 -5.90 -6.07 3.17
C ASN A 71 -5.25 -6.38 1.82
N VAL A 72 -4.64 -7.56 1.75
CA VAL A 72 -4.24 -8.16 0.49
C VAL A 72 -5.45 -8.63 -0.28
N MET A 73 -5.38 -8.58 -1.61
CA MET A 73 -6.39 -9.15 -2.47
C MET A 73 -5.82 -9.57 -3.83
N TRP A 74 -6.51 -10.50 -4.48
CA TRP A 74 -6.26 -10.82 -5.88
C TRP A 74 -7.02 -9.83 -6.78
N ARG A 75 -6.30 -8.92 -7.45
CA ARG A 75 -6.87 -8.04 -8.47
C ARG A 75 -6.80 -8.71 -9.84
N LYS A 76 -7.95 -8.88 -10.49
CA LYS A 76 -8.03 -9.35 -11.87
C LYS A 76 -7.37 -8.35 -12.83
N ILE A 77 -6.45 -8.84 -13.67
CA ILE A 77 -5.80 -8.08 -14.74
C ILE A 77 -6.55 -8.27 -16.06
N GLN A 78 -6.84 -9.52 -16.43
CA GLN A 78 -7.50 -9.86 -17.69
C GLN A 78 -8.20 -11.21 -17.60
N ASP A 79 -9.13 -11.45 -18.51
CA ASP A 79 -9.74 -12.77 -18.72
C ASP A 79 -8.76 -13.77 -19.33
N GLY A 80 -8.86 -15.02 -18.88
CA GLY A 80 -7.98 -16.09 -19.32
C GLY A 80 -6.53 -15.91 -18.87
N CYS A 81 -5.70 -16.86 -19.28
CA CYS A 81 -4.30 -16.93 -18.91
C CYS A 81 -3.37 -16.91 -20.13
N PRO A 82 -2.30 -16.10 -20.11
CA PRO A 82 -1.28 -16.14 -21.15
C PRO A 82 -0.73 -17.57 -21.29
N GLY A 83 -0.71 -18.11 -22.51
CA GLY A 83 -0.13 -19.43 -22.80
C GLY A 83 -1.08 -20.62 -22.73
N ALA A 84 -2.25 -20.52 -22.09
CA ALA A 84 -3.22 -21.62 -22.04
C ALA A 84 -3.67 -22.06 -23.45
N GLY A 85 -3.94 -21.09 -24.34
CA GLY A 85 -4.31 -21.38 -25.73
C GLY A 85 -3.18 -21.99 -26.57
N LEU A 86 -1.91 -21.78 -26.21
CA LEU A 86 -0.78 -22.41 -26.89
C LEU A 86 -0.64 -23.88 -26.49
N LEU A 87 -0.71 -24.17 -25.18
CA LEU A 87 -0.65 -25.53 -24.64
C LEU A 87 -1.77 -26.41 -25.19
N ASP A 88 -2.99 -25.88 -25.27
CA ASP A 88 -4.13 -26.56 -25.89
C ASP A 88 -3.90 -26.86 -27.38
N ARG A 89 -3.28 -25.95 -28.13
CA ARG A 89 -2.93 -26.20 -29.54
C ARG A 89 -1.90 -27.32 -29.67
N LEU A 90 -0.88 -27.32 -28.81
CA LEU A 90 0.14 -28.37 -28.82
C LEU A 90 -0.45 -29.74 -28.48
N ARG A 91 -1.34 -29.82 -27.49
CA ARG A 91 -2.04 -31.07 -27.10
C ARG A 91 -2.99 -31.61 -28.16
N ARG A 92 -3.60 -30.73 -28.96
CA ARG A 92 -4.48 -31.14 -30.08
C ARG A 92 -3.71 -31.55 -31.34
N ALA A 93 -2.45 -31.14 -31.44
CA ALA A 93 -1.59 -31.46 -32.58
C ALA A 93 -0.82 -32.79 -32.41
N SER A 94 -0.90 -33.40 -31.22
CA SER A 94 -0.37 -34.72 -30.87
C SER A 94 -1.47 -35.77 -30.84
#